data_AF-A0A1I1YGR9-F1
#
_entry.id   AF-A0A1I1YGR9-F1
#
_cell.length_a   1.000
_cell.length_b   1.000
_cell.length_c   1.000
_cell.angle_alpha   90.00
_cell.angle_beta   90.00
_cell.angle_gamma   90.00
#
_symmetry.space_group_name_H-M   'P 1'
#
loop_
_entity.id
_entity.type
_entity.pdbx_description
1 polymer ?
#
loop_
_entity_poly.entity_id
_entity_poly.type
_entity_poly.pdbx_seq_one_letter_code
_entity_poly.pdbx_strand_id
1 'polypeptide(L)'
;MGKLKLMYNGINVLTIKMKQPSVRYQDANGELDIMIDAAKNSLFDDVYLQTECGKMPFPLKMNAVSWHGFYFRKNGEIKAPLLNFKREGIGKQKRIAIPVRHNGTINQNDLFAFPILSLYIPNNLGYRINKDLSFNNNEDEMIKIDKGLRNARVDLFVLPKGITAEDFMSKYVISLNYLLFDITMFDRSKNGEFIPLQAKPKILFASLEDHQVLIRIIYNDYFREYELNNKYGLLIHDPNNTIDMLLNRLFGYEENEKIKMELFREMHNNNVEEVRKKQLK
;
A
#
# COMPACT_ATOMS: atom_id res chain seq x y z
N MET A 1 -20.39 -1.89 3.57
CA MET A 1 -18.96 -2.28 3.59
C MET A 1 -18.35 -1.73 2.33
N GLY A 2 -17.60 -0.63 2.46
CA GLY A 2 -17.05 0.10 1.32
C GLY A 2 -15.98 -0.70 0.60
N LYS A 3 -15.93 -0.59 -0.72
CA LYS A 3 -14.84 -1.14 -1.54
C LYS A 3 -14.21 0.00 -2.31
N LEU A 4 -12.89 -0.08 -2.47
CA LEU A 4 -12.15 0.78 -3.37
C LEU A 4 -11.94 0.04 -4.68
N LYS A 5 -12.36 0.65 -5.79
CA LYS A 5 -12.18 0.11 -7.13
C LYS A 5 -11.26 1.03 -7.92
N LEU A 6 -10.17 0.47 -8.43
CA LEU A 6 -9.30 1.15 -9.38
C LEU A 6 -9.84 0.90 -10.78
N MET A 7 -10.21 1.99 -11.46
CA MET A 7 -10.87 1.98 -12.76
C MET A 7 -9.91 2.47 -13.84
N TYR A 8 -9.53 1.59 -14.77
CA TYR A 8 -8.71 1.94 -15.92
C TYR A 8 -9.48 1.69 -17.21
N ASN A 9 -9.73 2.73 -18.02
CA ASN A 9 -10.48 2.64 -19.27
C ASN A 9 -11.87 1.96 -19.12
N GLY A 10 -12.56 2.25 -18.01
CA GLY A 10 -13.86 1.64 -17.70
C GLY A 10 -13.78 0.17 -17.26
N ILE A 11 -12.58 -0.36 -16.99
CA ILE A 11 -12.37 -1.71 -16.46
C ILE A 11 -11.96 -1.59 -15.00
N ASN A 12 -12.58 -2.38 -14.14
CA ASN A 12 -12.13 -2.54 -12.75
C ASN A 12 -10.86 -3.40 -12.76
N VAL A 13 -9.71 -2.76 -12.55
CA VAL A 13 -8.40 -3.41 -12.59
C VAL A 13 -7.90 -3.82 -11.21
N LEU A 14 -8.54 -3.37 -10.14
CA LEU A 14 -8.23 -3.81 -8.78
C LEU A 14 -9.38 -3.46 -7.86
N THR A 15 -9.80 -4.40 -7.02
CA THR A 15 -10.72 -4.13 -5.92
C THR A 15 -10.00 -4.33 -4.60
N ILE A 16 -10.13 -3.36 -3.71
CA ILE A 16 -9.63 -3.44 -2.34
C ILE A 16 -10.81 -3.35 -1.39
N LYS A 17 -10.79 -4.20 -0.37
CA LYS A 17 -11.75 -4.21 0.72
C LYS A 17 -10.96 -4.20 2.02
N MET A 18 -11.38 -3.37 2.95
CA MET A 18 -10.81 -3.30 4.28
C MET A 18 -11.89 -3.63 5.29
N LYS A 19 -11.50 -4.28 6.38
CA LYS A 19 -12.41 -4.58 7.48
C LYS A 19 -11.62 -4.68 8.77
N GLN A 20 -12.29 -4.41 9.88
CA GLN A 20 -11.74 -4.69 11.19
C GLN A 20 -11.55 -6.21 11.39
N PRO A 21 -10.59 -6.62 12.23
CA PRO A 21 -10.44 -8.01 12.65
C PRO A 21 -11.77 -8.55 13.15
N SER A 22 -12.12 -9.76 12.72
CA SER A 22 -13.34 -10.41 13.21
C SER A 22 -13.26 -10.64 14.72
N VAL A 23 -14.36 -10.40 15.43
CA VAL A 23 -14.53 -10.66 16.88
C VAL A 23 -14.16 -12.08 17.33
N ARG A 24 -14.08 -13.03 16.38
CA ARG A 24 -13.63 -14.41 16.66
C ARG A 24 -12.15 -14.54 16.99
N TYR A 25 -11.34 -13.52 16.67
CA TYR A 25 -9.91 -13.51 16.98
C TYR A 25 -9.70 -12.97 18.39
N GLN A 26 -9.27 -13.84 19.30
CA GLN A 26 -8.97 -13.46 20.68
C GLN A 26 -7.70 -12.60 20.73
N ASP A 27 -7.72 -11.53 21.53
CA ASP A 27 -6.59 -10.63 21.76
C ASP A 27 -5.94 -10.13 20.46
N ALA A 28 -6.75 -9.69 19.49
CA ALA A 28 -6.22 -9.15 18.24
C ALA A 28 -5.36 -7.89 18.50
N ASN A 29 -4.11 -7.91 18.06
CA ASN A 29 -3.21 -6.76 18.08
C ASN A 29 -2.90 -6.33 16.64
N GLY A 30 -3.53 -5.24 16.21
CA GLY A 30 -3.65 -4.79 14.83
C GLY A 30 -5.11 -4.57 14.44
N GLU A 31 -5.35 -3.71 13.45
CA GLU A 31 -6.67 -3.10 13.25
C GLU A 31 -7.30 -3.44 11.89
N LEU A 32 -6.58 -4.11 11.00
CA LEU A 32 -7.01 -4.24 9.62
C LEU A 32 -6.78 -5.62 9.02
N ASP A 33 -7.85 -6.15 8.42
CA ASP A 33 -7.83 -7.17 7.38
C ASP A 33 -7.99 -6.47 6.03
N ILE A 34 -7.07 -6.70 5.09
CA ILE A 34 -7.13 -6.15 3.73
C ILE A 34 -7.32 -7.30 2.73
N MET A 35 -8.31 -7.18 1.85
CA MET A 35 -8.49 -8.07 0.70
C MET A 35 -8.23 -7.29 -0.58
N ILE A 36 -7.38 -7.84 -1.43
CA ILE A 36 -6.94 -7.26 -2.70
C ILE A 36 -7.29 -8.26 -3.79
N ASP A 37 -8.16 -7.89 -4.70
CA ASP A 37 -8.63 -8.72 -5.80
C ASP A 37 -8.22 -8.07 -7.14
N ALA A 38 -7.70 -8.88 -8.06
CA ALA A 38 -7.41 -8.49 -9.44
C ALA A 38 -8.69 -8.13 -10.20
N ALA A 39 -8.52 -7.71 -11.45
CA ALA A 39 -9.63 -7.61 -12.39
C ALA A 39 -10.38 -8.95 -12.48
N LYS A 40 -11.70 -8.88 -12.63
CA LYS A 40 -12.56 -10.06 -12.70
C LYS A 40 -12.07 -11.02 -13.78
N ASN A 41 -12.07 -12.32 -13.45
CA ASN A 41 -11.61 -13.40 -14.33
C ASN A 41 -10.20 -13.21 -14.90
N SER A 42 -9.37 -12.39 -14.26
CA SER A 42 -8.00 -12.11 -14.68
C SER A 42 -7.01 -12.54 -13.60
N LEU A 43 -5.77 -12.80 -14.01
CA LEU A 43 -4.64 -13.01 -13.12
C LEU A 43 -3.68 -11.83 -13.30
N PHE A 44 -2.94 -11.49 -12.25
CA PHE A 44 -1.75 -10.69 -12.42
C PHE A 44 -0.74 -11.47 -13.29
N ASP A 45 -0.05 -10.75 -14.16
CA ASP A 45 1.04 -11.29 -14.95
C ASP A 45 2.16 -11.78 -14.03
N ASP A 46 2.53 -10.94 -13.06
CA ASP A 46 3.50 -11.23 -12.02
C ASP A 46 3.03 -10.69 -10.67
N VAL A 47 3.39 -11.41 -9.61
CA VAL A 47 3.19 -10.97 -8.22
C VAL A 47 4.50 -11.12 -7.47
N TYR A 48 4.86 -10.07 -6.74
CA TYR A 48 6.02 -10.05 -5.87
C TYR A 48 5.61 -9.68 -4.45
N LEU A 49 6.29 -10.27 -3.48
CA LEU A 49 6.33 -9.79 -2.11
C LEU A 49 7.70 -9.12 -1.90
N GLN A 50 7.70 -7.86 -1.47
CA GLN A 50 8.90 -7.23 -0.96
C GLN A 50 9.26 -7.85 0.40
N THR A 51 10.52 -8.22 0.57
CA THR A 51 11.09 -8.74 1.81
C THR A 51 12.35 -7.96 2.19
N GLU A 52 12.92 -8.26 3.35
CA GLU A 52 14.21 -7.72 3.78
C GLU A 52 15.35 -8.03 2.79
N CYS A 53 15.31 -9.20 2.15
CA CYS A 53 16.31 -9.66 1.18
C CYS A 53 16.00 -9.23 -0.26
N GLY A 54 14.90 -8.52 -0.48
CA GLY A 54 14.47 -8.02 -1.79
C GLY A 54 13.14 -8.59 -2.24
N LYS A 55 12.84 -8.41 -3.53
CA LYS A 55 11.56 -8.85 -4.12
C LYS A 55 11.57 -10.37 -4.32
N MET A 56 10.62 -11.06 -3.70
CA MET A 56 10.38 -12.48 -3.89
C MET A 56 9.26 -12.69 -4.92
N PRO A 57 9.54 -13.25 -6.12
CA PRO A 57 8.51 -13.58 -7.10
C PRO A 57 7.67 -14.77 -6.64
N PHE A 58 6.37 -14.76 -6.95
CA PHE A 58 5.52 -15.93 -6.77
C PHE A 58 5.63 -16.86 -7.98
N PRO A 59 5.79 -18.19 -7.77
CA PRO A 59 5.98 -19.15 -8.85
C PRO A 59 4.71 -19.37 -9.69
N LEU A 60 3.55 -18.90 -9.21
CA LEU A 60 2.27 -19.04 -9.86
C LEU A 60 1.62 -17.67 -10.00
N LYS A 61 0.91 -17.47 -11.11
CA LYS A 61 0.04 -16.31 -11.28
C LYS A 61 -1.08 -16.33 -10.24
N MET A 62 -1.28 -15.20 -9.59
CA MET A 62 -2.30 -14.99 -8.55
C MET A 62 -3.34 -13.98 -9.02
N ASN A 63 -4.51 -13.96 -8.39
CA ASN A 63 -5.55 -12.95 -8.60
C ASN A 63 -6.10 -12.38 -7.31
N ALA A 64 -5.67 -12.87 -6.14
CA ALA A 64 -6.08 -12.27 -4.89
C ALA A 64 -4.97 -12.36 -3.83
N VAL A 65 -4.96 -11.38 -2.94
CA VAL A 65 -4.15 -11.38 -1.73
C VAL A 65 -5.07 -11.03 -0.57
N SER A 66 -4.99 -11.77 0.54
CA SER A 66 -5.59 -11.32 1.80
C SER A 66 -4.52 -11.15 2.85
N TRP A 67 -4.50 -9.98 3.46
CA TRP A 67 -3.61 -9.60 4.54
C TRP A 67 -4.38 -9.56 5.85
N HIS A 68 -3.98 -10.44 6.76
CA HIS A 68 -4.36 -10.42 8.17
C HIS A 68 -3.30 -9.65 8.96
N GLY A 69 -3.48 -8.33 9.10
CA GLY A 69 -2.47 -7.40 9.62
C GLY A 69 -2.40 -7.32 11.14
N PHE A 70 -2.67 -8.42 11.84
CA PHE A 70 -2.74 -8.47 13.29
C PHE A 70 -2.24 -9.80 13.87
N TYR A 71 -1.68 -9.73 15.07
CA TYR A 71 -1.47 -10.90 15.92
C TYR A 71 -2.78 -11.31 16.57
N PHE A 72 -2.97 -12.58 16.89
CA PHE A 72 -4.11 -13.05 17.69
C PHE A 72 -3.76 -14.34 18.43
N ARG A 73 -4.48 -14.65 19.51
CA ARG A 73 -4.35 -15.94 20.21
C ARG A 73 -5.25 -17.00 19.59
N LYS A 74 -4.72 -18.22 19.44
CA LYS A 74 -5.47 -19.41 19.08
C LYS A 74 -4.86 -20.63 19.74
N ASN A 75 -5.66 -21.37 20.51
CA ASN A 75 -5.24 -22.57 21.23
C ASN A 75 -4.03 -22.32 22.16
N GLY A 76 -4.03 -21.18 22.87
CA GLY A 76 -2.92 -20.80 23.77
C GLY A 76 -1.69 -20.21 23.07
N GLU A 77 -1.61 -20.26 21.74
CA GLU A 77 -0.47 -19.75 20.97
C GLU A 77 -0.77 -18.39 20.32
N ILE A 78 0.22 -17.51 20.30
CA ILE A 78 0.17 -16.27 19.52
C ILE A 78 0.43 -16.61 18.05
N LYS A 79 -0.52 -16.27 17.18
CA LYS A 79 -0.38 -16.40 15.74
C LYS A 79 0.06 -15.06 15.16
N ALA A 80 1.16 -15.09 14.42
CA ALA A 80 1.67 -13.93 13.71
C ALA A 80 0.72 -13.50 12.58
N PRO A 81 0.74 -12.21 12.18
CA PRO A 81 0.13 -11.72 10.94
C PRO A 81 0.43 -12.60 9.72
N LEU A 82 -0.47 -12.55 8.73
CA LEU A 82 -0.45 -13.46 7.59
C LEU A 82 -0.88 -12.79 6.28
N LEU A 83 -0.05 -12.92 5.26
CA LEU A 83 -0.42 -12.70 3.87
C LEU A 83 -0.77 -14.04 3.22
N ASN A 84 -1.94 -14.15 2.60
CA ASN A 84 -2.31 -15.30 1.78
C ASN A 84 -2.40 -14.86 0.32
N PHE A 85 -1.49 -15.36 -0.50
CA PHE A 85 -1.52 -15.18 -1.94
C PHE A 85 -2.36 -16.29 -2.57
N LYS A 86 -3.38 -15.91 -3.33
CA LYS A 86 -4.40 -16.83 -3.80
C LYS A 86 -4.51 -16.80 -5.32
N ARG A 87 -4.68 -18.00 -5.86
CA ARG A 87 -5.28 -18.22 -7.17
C ARG A 87 -6.69 -18.73 -6.92
N GLU A 88 -7.64 -17.81 -6.91
CA GLU A 88 -9.06 -18.15 -6.90
C GLU A 88 -9.44 -18.69 -8.28
N GLY A 89 -10.16 -19.82 -8.28
CA GLY A 89 -10.40 -20.61 -9.49
C GLY A 89 -10.97 -19.77 -10.64
N ILE A 90 -10.22 -19.68 -11.73
CA ILE A 90 -10.72 -19.18 -13.01
C ILE A 90 -11.16 -20.41 -13.81
N GLY A 91 -12.47 -20.53 -14.04
CA GLY A 91 -13.05 -21.73 -14.65
C GLY A 91 -12.92 -22.97 -13.76
N LYS A 92 -12.34 -24.06 -14.29
CA LYS A 92 -12.22 -25.37 -13.59
C LYS A 92 -10.94 -25.53 -12.75
N GLN A 93 -10.13 -24.48 -12.61
CA GLN A 93 -8.84 -24.57 -11.92
C GLN A 93 -9.00 -24.68 -10.39
N LYS A 94 -8.17 -25.53 -9.76
CA LYS A 94 -8.14 -25.70 -8.30
C LYS A 94 -7.69 -24.41 -7.62
N ARG A 95 -8.36 -24.05 -6.52
CA ARG A 95 -7.95 -22.94 -5.65
C ARG A 95 -6.61 -23.26 -5.01
N ILE A 96 -5.68 -22.30 -5.06
CA ILE A 96 -4.36 -22.39 -4.42
C ILE A 96 -4.21 -21.20 -3.48
N ALA A 97 -3.66 -21.44 -2.29
CA ALA A 97 -3.31 -20.40 -1.32
C ALA A 97 -1.88 -20.64 -0.82
N ILE A 98 -1.02 -19.64 -0.94
CA ILE A 98 0.35 -19.65 -0.43
C ILE A 98 0.41 -18.68 0.76
N PRO A 99 0.46 -19.20 2.00
CA PRO A 99 0.57 -18.38 3.21
C PRO A 99 2.01 -17.90 3.43
N VAL A 100 2.18 -16.62 3.78
CA VAL A 100 3.44 -16.02 4.21
C VAL A 100 3.21 -15.29 5.53
N ARG A 101 3.81 -15.80 6.60
CA ARG A 101 3.77 -15.15 7.91
C ARG A 101 4.77 -14.02 7.97
N HIS A 102 4.44 -12.98 8.73
CA HIS A 102 5.28 -11.82 8.96
C HIS A 102 5.00 -11.23 10.34
N ASN A 103 5.81 -10.26 10.75
CA ASN A 103 5.74 -9.62 12.06
C ASN A 103 5.13 -8.21 12.02
N GLY A 104 4.89 -7.65 10.83
CA GLY A 104 4.25 -6.36 10.64
C GLY A 104 2.76 -6.32 10.97
N THR A 105 2.31 -5.25 11.62
CA THR A 105 0.90 -4.96 11.92
C THR A 105 0.51 -3.57 11.43
N ILE A 106 -0.78 -3.35 11.21
CA ILE A 106 -1.34 -2.02 10.95
C ILE A 106 -2.04 -1.55 12.23
N ASN A 107 -1.51 -0.52 12.88
CA ASN A 107 -1.95 -0.02 14.19
C ASN A 107 -2.22 1.48 14.15
N GLN A 108 -3.17 1.96 14.95
CA GLN A 108 -3.50 3.38 15.06
C GLN A 108 -2.40 4.22 15.71
N ASN A 109 -1.56 3.62 16.55
CA ASN A 109 -0.53 4.34 17.30
C ASN A 109 0.60 4.89 16.42
N ASP A 110 0.84 4.28 15.25
CA ASP A 110 1.93 4.65 14.37
C ASP A 110 1.47 5.72 13.38
N LEU A 111 1.91 6.98 13.55
CA LEU A 111 1.48 8.10 12.70
C LEU A 111 2.22 8.16 11.35
N PHE A 112 1.94 7.20 10.48
CA PHE A 112 2.43 7.20 9.10
C PHE A 112 1.45 6.49 8.15
N ALA A 113 1.60 6.71 6.84
CA ALA A 113 0.81 6.01 5.84
C ALA A 113 1.49 4.67 5.47
N PHE A 114 0.96 3.57 6.01
CA PHE A 114 1.48 2.23 5.82
C PHE A 114 1.42 1.81 4.34
N PRO A 115 2.55 1.53 3.66
CA PRO A 115 2.52 1.06 2.29
C PRO A 115 1.94 -0.35 2.23
N ILE A 116 0.91 -0.53 1.41
CA ILE A 116 0.22 -1.81 1.26
C ILE A 116 0.69 -2.52 0.00
N LEU A 117 0.54 -1.86 -1.14
CA LEU A 117 0.88 -2.42 -2.43
C LEU A 117 1.24 -1.35 -3.45
N SER A 118 1.91 -1.78 -4.52
CA SER A 118 2.02 -1.05 -5.79
C SER A 118 1.44 -1.91 -6.91
N LEU A 119 0.45 -1.38 -7.61
CA LEU A 119 -0.12 -1.98 -8.81
C LEU A 119 0.51 -1.38 -10.05
N TYR A 120 0.98 -2.24 -10.97
CA TYR A 120 1.53 -1.86 -12.25
C TYR A 120 0.50 -2.15 -13.34
N ILE A 121 0.21 -1.15 -14.16
CA ILE A 121 -0.81 -1.19 -15.21
C ILE A 121 -0.13 -0.84 -16.53
N PRO A 122 -0.08 -1.78 -17.49
CA PRO A 122 0.46 -1.49 -18.80
C PRO A 122 -0.54 -0.65 -19.60
N ASN A 123 -0.03 0.23 -20.46
CA ASN A 123 -0.87 1.09 -21.32
C ASN A 123 -1.83 0.31 -22.25
N ASN A 124 -1.53 -0.96 -22.52
CA ASN A 124 -2.32 -1.84 -23.36
C ASN A 124 -3.29 -2.76 -22.59
N LEU A 125 -3.42 -2.60 -21.27
CA LEU A 125 -4.23 -3.51 -20.44
C LEU A 125 -5.69 -3.59 -20.90
N GLY A 126 -6.23 -2.46 -21.38
CA GLY A 126 -7.61 -2.36 -21.85
C GLY A 126 -7.96 -3.26 -23.04
N TYR A 127 -6.96 -3.78 -23.76
CA TYR A 127 -7.13 -4.75 -24.84
C TYR A 127 -6.99 -6.20 -24.34
N ARG A 128 -6.43 -6.41 -23.14
CA ARG A 128 -6.11 -7.73 -22.59
C ARG A 128 -7.19 -8.26 -21.64
N ILE A 129 -7.92 -7.36 -20.98
CA ILE A 129 -8.92 -7.70 -19.96
C ILE A 129 -10.33 -7.44 -20.51
N ASN A 130 -11.22 -8.40 -20.32
CA ASN A 130 -12.64 -8.25 -20.67
C ASN A 130 -13.27 -7.11 -19.86
N LYS A 131 -13.97 -6.20 -20.53
CA LYS A 131 -14.73 -5.14 -19.87
C LYS A 131 -15.85 -5.75 -19.05
N ASP A 132 -15.81 -5.57 -17.74
CA ASP A 132 -16.98 -5.82 -16.90
C ASP A 132 -17.85 -4.57 -16.94
N LEU A 133 -18.97 -4.64 -17.67
CA LEU A 133 -19.93 -3.54 -17.80
C LEU A 133 -20.95 -3.51 -16.65
N SER A 134 -20.94 -4.50 -15.75
CA SER A 134 -21.84 -4.54 -14.59
C SER A 134 -21.33 -3.64 -13.47
N PHE A 135 -21.63 -2.35 -13.56
CA PHE A 135 -21.44 -1.38 -12.49
C PHE A 135 -22.74 -1.25 -11.71
N ASN A 136 -22.90 -2.03 -10.64
CA ASN A 136 -23.93 -1.77 -9.65
C ASN A 136 -23.26 -1.72 -8.26
N ASN A 137 -23.15 -0.50 -7.72
CA ASN A 137 -23.46 -0.15 -6.33
C ASN A 137 -23.07 1.30 -6.05
N ASN A 138 -23.98 2.05 -5.42
CA ASN A 138 -23.78 3.45 -4.99
C ASN A 138 -22.83 3.61 -3.78
N GLU A 139 -22.32 2.51 -3.21
CA GLU A 139 -21.49 2.51 -1.99
C GLU A 139 -19.98 2.27 -2.24
N ASP A 140 -19.57 1.96 -3.47
CA ASP A 140 -18.16 1.69 -3.77
C ASP A 140 -17.44 2.99 -4.17
N GLU A 141 -16.26 3.22 -3.60
CA GLU A 141 -15.40 4.33 -3.98
C GLU A 141 -14.60 3.97 -5.23
N MET A 142 -14.65 4.84 -6.25
CA MET A 142 -14.06 4.56 -7.55
C MET A 142 -12.98 5.58 -7.89
N ILE A 143 -11.77 5.08 -8.11
CA ILE A 143 -10.62 5.89 -8.50
C ILE A 143 -10.33 5.67 -9.97
N LYS A 144 -10.52 6.73 -10.76
CA LYS A 144 -10.24 6.71 -12.19
C LYS A 144 -8.76 6.92 -12.45
N ILE A 145 -8.17 5.96 -13.14
CA ILE A 145 -6.82 5.99 -13.68
C ILE A 145 -6.95 6.42 -15.14
N ASP A 146 -6.25 7.50 -15.47
CA ASP A 146 -6.34 8.14 -16.77
C ASP A 146 -5.76 7.20 -17.83
N LYS A 147 -6.49 7.05 -18.95
CA LYS A 147 -5.97 6.34 -20.11
C LYS A 147 -4.93 7.23 -20.78
N GLY A 148 -3.74 6.68 -21.02
CA GLY A 148 -2.66 7.40 -21.68
C GLY A 148 -1.77 6.48 -22.50
N LEU A 149 -0.81 7.09 -23.19
CA LEU A 149 0.23 6.38 -23.94
C LEU A 149 1.26 5.70 -23.03
N ARG A 150 1.27 6.03 -21.73
CA ARG A 150 2.25 5.57 -20.75
C ARG A 150 1.69 4.51 -19.82
N ASN A 151 2.58 3.74 -19.19
CA ASN A 151 2.23 2.83 -18.11
C ASN A 151 1.87 3.64 -16.85
N ALA A 152 1.13 3.01 -15.93
CA ALA A 152 0.78 3.60 -14.65
C ALA A 152 1.23 2.68 -13.49
N ARG A 153 1.77 3.29 -12.43
CA ARG A 153 1.96 2.66 -11.12
C ARG A 153 1.01 3.33 -10.14
N VAL A 154 0.25 2.52 -9.40
CA VAL A 154 -0.62 2.98 -8.32
C VAL A 154 -0.10 2.42 -7.01
N ASP A 155 0.46 3.29 -6.18
CA ASP A 155 0.88 2.96 -4.82
C ASP A 155 -0.28 3.26 -3.87
N LEU A 156 -0.55 2.34 -2.95
CA LEU A 156 -1.62 2.43 -1.97
C LEU A 156 -1.05 2.39 -0.57
N PHE A 157 -1.42 3.40 0.22
CA PHE A 157 -1.02 3.54 1.60
C PHE A 157 -2.24 3.67 2.49
N VAL A 158 -2.23 3.02 3.65
CA VAL A 158 -3.30 3.10 4.63
C VAL A 158 -2.87 4.03 5.76
N LEU A 159 -3.69 5.03 6.04
CA LEU A 159 -3.48 5.90 7.19
C LEU A 159 -4.04 5.26 8.47
N PRO A 160 -3.50 5.67 9.63
CA PRO A 160 -4.01 5.23 10.92
C PRO A 160 -5.47 5.63 11.09
N LYS A 161 -6.23 4.85 11.85
CA LYS A 161 -7.65 5.11 12.10
C LYS A 161 -7.84 6.53 12.67
N GLY A 162 -8.83 7.25 12.13
CA GLY A 162 -9.16 8.61 12.57
C GLY A 162 -8.21 9.71 12.10
N ILE A 163 -7.15 9.40 11.34
CA ILE A 163 -6.31 10.40 10.68
C ILE A 163 -6.86 10.67 9.29
N THR A 164 -7.29 11.91 9.04
CA THR A 164 -7.74 12.31 7.71
C THR A 164 -6.54 12.50 6.78
N ALA A 165 -6.74 12.31 5.47
CA ALA A 165 -5.68 12.54 4.51
C ALA A 165 -5.24 14.00 4.44
N GLU A 166 -6.18 14.94 4.58
CA GLU A 166 -5.88 16.37 4.66
C GLU A 166 -5.01 16.69 5.86
N ASP A 167 -5.33 16.15 7.04
CA ASP A 167 -4.52 16.31 8.24
C ASP A 167 -3.13 15.72 8.03
N PHE A 168 -3.05 14.50 7.48
CA PHE A 168 -1.78 13.85 7.20
C PHE A 168 -0.87 14.73 6.33
N MET A 169 -1.41 15.22 5.20
CA MET A 169 -0.65 15.99 4.21
C MET A 169 -0.29 17.40 4.65
N SER A 170 -1.13 18.05 5.46
CA SER A 170 -0.94 19.45 5.87
C SER A 170 -0.17 19.61 7.18
N LYS A 171 -0.26 18.64 8.10
CA LYS A 171 0.26 18.77 9.47
C LYS A 171 1.53 17.98 9.70
N TYR A 172 1.75 16.88 8.97
CA TYR A 172 2.83 15.95 9.28
C TYR A 172 3.96 16.01 8.26
N VAL A 173 5.18 16.28 8.72
CA VAL A 173 6.37 16.41 7.86
C VAL A 173 6.69 15.13 7.08
N ILE A 174 6.35 13.97 7.64
CA ILE A 174 6.54 12.66 7.00
C ILE A 174 5.77 12.51 5.69
N SER A 175 4.67 13.25 5.52
CA SER A 175 3.84 13.21 4.31
C SER A 175 4.59 13.68 3.05
N LEU A 176 5.58 14.56 3.18
CA LEU A 176 6.39 15.05 2.06
C LEU A 176 7.11 13.91 1.34
N ASN A 177 7.51 12.87 2.06
CA ASN A 177 8.22 11.74 1.46
C ASN A 177 7.38 11.03 0.38
N TYR A 178 6.06 10.98 0.56
CA TYR A 178 5.13 10.35 -0.39
C TYR A 178 4.97 11.18 -1.67
N LEU A 179 5.26 12.49 -1.62
CA LEU A 179 5.21 13.40 -2.76
C LEU A 179 6.52 13.44 -3.55
N LEU A 180 7.64 13.16 -2.89
CA LEU A 180 8.98 13.42 -3.43
C LEU A 180 9.71 12.15 -3.83
N PHE A 181 9.57 11.07 -3.06
CA PHE A 181 10.43 9.89 -3.20
C PHE A 181 9.68 8.67 -3.73
N ASP A 182 10.41 7.83 -4.46
CA ASP A 182 9.93 6.58 -5.01
C ASP A 182 9.58 5.58 -3.91
N ILE A 183 8.75 4.59 -4.26
CA ILE A 183 8.32 3.55 -3.33
C ILE A 183 9.48 2.71 -2.80
N THR A 184 10.64 2.75 -3.47
CA THR A 184 11.90 2.16 -2.98
C THR A 184 12.33 2.67 -1.60
N MET A 185 11.79 3.79 -1.09
CA MET A 185 12.06 4.23 0.27
C MET A 185 11.65 3.21 1.36
N PHE A 186 10.80 2.25 1.00
CA PHE A 186 10.39 1.12 1.84
C PHE A 186 11.08 -0.21 1.49
N ASP A 187 12.03 -0.21 0.56
CA ASP A 187 12.75 -1.41 0.13
C ASP A 187 14.04 -1.59 0.96
N ARG A 188 13.97 -2.49 1.96
CA ARG A 188 15.11 -2.85 2.82
C ARG A 188 16.33 -3.35 2.06
N SER A 189 16.13 -4.11 0.99
CA SER A 189 17.23 -4.66 0.20
C SER A 189 18.04 -3.58 -0.51
N LYS A 190 17.45 -2.38 -0.66
CA LYS A 190 18.08 -1.18 -1.19
C LYS A 190 18.34 -0.14 -0.11
N ASN A 191 18.43 -0.54 1.17
CA ASN A 191 18.62 0.37 2.30
C ASN A 191 17.59 1.51 2.38
N GLY A 192 16.39 1.30 1.80
CA GLY A 192 15.34 2.30 1.67
C GLY A 192 15.78 3.58 0.96
N GLU A 193 16.58 3.51 -0.10
CA GLU A 193 17.09 4.70 -0.80
C GLU A 193 16.00 5.75 -1.12
N PHE A 194 16.30 7.02 -0.78
CA PHE A 194 15.45 8.18 -1.06
C PHE A 194 15.70 8.65 -2.49
N ILE A 195 15.08 7.93 -3.40
CA ILE A 195 15.19 8.20 -4.83
C ILE A 195 14.06 9.13 -5.25
N PRO A 196 14.33 10.28 -5.90
CA PRO A 196 13.27 11.15 -6.39
C PRO A 196 12.32 10.43 -7.36
N LEU A 197 11.04 10.80 -7.31
CA LEU A 197 10.05 10.33 -8.27
C LEU A 197 10.41 10.74 -9.70
N GLN A 198 10.24 9.82 -10.64
CA GLN A 198 10.55 10.05 -12.06
C GLN A 198 9.54 10.97 -12.75
N ALA A 199 8.34 11.11 -12.18
CA ALA A 199 7.29 11.98 -12.68
C ALA A 199 6.46 12.52 -11.51
N LYS A 200 5.84 13.68 -11.71
CA LYS A 200 4.94 14.29 -10.71
C LYS A 200 3.79 13.31 -10.40
N PRO A 201 3.58 12.92 -9.13
CA PRO A 201 2.48 12.04 -8.77
C PRO A 201 1.14 12.77 -8.80
N LYS A 202 0.07 12.04 -9.13
CA LYS A 202 -1.31 12.41 -8.80
C LYS A 202 -1.66 11.75 -7.48
N ILE A 203 -1.98 12.55 -6.46
CA ILE A 203 -2.39 12.07 -5.14
C ILE A 203 -3.90 12.15 -5.03
N LEU A 204 -4.52 11.06 -4.61
CA LEU A 204 -5.94 10.94 -4.35
C LEU A 204 -6.13 10.29 -2.98
N PHE A 205 -7.32 10.47 -2.41
CA PHE A 205 -7.68 9.92 -1.12
C PHE A 205 -8.99 9.16 -1.24
N ALA A 206 -9.13 8.12 -0.43
CA ALA A 206 -10.33 7.31 -0.34
C ALA A 206 -10.63 6.95 1.10
N SER A 207 -11.91 6.82 1.44
CA SER A 207 -12.39 6.41 2.75
C SER A 207 -12.83 4.95 2.70
N LEU A 208 -12.17 4.08 3.47
CA LEU A 208 -12.61 2.69 3.63
C LEU A 208 -12.73 2.36 5.11
N GLU A 209 -13.96 2.05 5.54
CA GLU A 209 -14.30 1.89 6.95
C GLU A 209 -13.83 3.13 7.75
N ASP A 210 -13.09 2.94 8.85
CA ASP A 210 -12.59 4.05 9.67
C ASP A 210 -11.19 4.56 9.25
N HIS A 211 -10.70 4.15 8.08
CA HIS A 211 -9.37 4.49 7.58
C HIS A 211 -9.45 5.36 6.33
N GLN A 212 -8.47 6.26 6.20
CA GLN A 212 -8.17 6.91 4.93
C GLN A 212 -7.10 6.13 4.18
N VAL A 213 -7.22 6.11 2.86
CA VAL A 213 -6.27 5.49 1.95
C VAL A 213 -5.68 6.59 1.10
N LEU A 214 -4.37 6.76 1.17
CA LEU A 214 -3.61 7.61 0.26
C LEU A 214 -3.24 6.81 -0.98
N ILE A 215 -3.58 7.36 -2.14
CA ILE A 215 -3.42 6.72 -3.44
C ILE A 215 -2.51 7.60 -4.27
N ARG A 216 -1.34 7.07 -4.64
CA ARG A 216 -0.37 7.77 -5.46
C ARG A 216 -0.29 7.13 -6.83
N ILE A 217 -0.66 7.88 -7.86
CA ILE A 217 -0.62 7.44 -9.25
C ILE A 217 0.55 8.13 -9.95
N ILE A 218 1.42 7.34 -10.58
CA ILE A 218 2.58 7.82 -11.34
C ILE A 218 2.48 7.25 -12.75
N TYR A 219 2.58 8.12 -13.76
CA TYR A 219 2.60 7.72 -15.16
C TYR A 219 4.01 7.82 -15.72
N ASN A 220 4.54 6.70 -16.22
CA ASN A 220 5.86 6.68 -16.84
C ASN A 220 5.93 5.59 -17.92
N ASP A 221 6.89 5.71 -18.84
CA ASP A 221 7.13 4.66 -19.85
C ASP A 221 7.80 3.44 -19.20
N TYR A 222 8.70 3.69 -18.26
CA TYR A 222 9.43 2.68 -17.51
C TYR A 222 9.50 3.04 -16.04
N PHE A 223 9.35 2.05 -15.16
CA PHE A 223 9.60 2.12 -13.73
C PHE A 223 10.92 1.45 -13.38
N ARG A 224 11.40 1.71 -12.16
CA ARG A 224 12.65 1.13 -11.61
C ARG A 224 12.52 -0.36 -11.36
N GLU A 225 11.31 -0.81 -11.02
CA GLU A 225 10.93 -2.21 -10.98
C GLU A 225 10.79 -2.75 -12.40
N TYR A 226 11.92 -2.93 -13.08
CA TYR A 226 11.99 -3.27 -14.51
C TYR A 226 11.26 -4.58 -14.85
N GLU A 227 11.20 -5.51 -13.91
CA GLU A 227 10.51 -6.80 -14.03
C GLU A 227 8.99 -6.62 -14.14
N LEU A 228 8.45 -5.49 -13.68
CA LEU A 228 7.03 -5.14 -13.69
C LEU A 228 6.66 -4.16 -14.82
N ASN A 229 7.64 -3.70 -15.60
CA ASN A 229 7.38 -2.84 -16.75
C ASN A 229 6.56 -3.56 -17.82
N ASN A 230 5.55 -2.87 -18.36
CA ASN A 230 4.60 -3.39 -19.35
C ASN A 230 3.82 -4.64 -18.89
N LYS A 231 3.73 -4.89 -17.58
CA LYS A 231 2.98 -6.02 -17.02
C LYS A 231 1.85 -5.54 -16.13
N TYR A 232 0.76 -6.30 -16.13
CA TYR A 232 -0.29 -6.14 -15.11
C TYR A 232 0.17 -6.85 -13.84
N GLY A 233 0.95 -6.15 -13.03
CA GLY A 233 1.72 -6.75 -11.95
C GLY A 233 1.38 -6.18 -10.59
N LEU A 234 1.59 -6.98 -9.55
CA LEU A 234 1.33 -6.59 -8.16
C LEU A 234 2.60 -6.73 -7.33
N LEU A 235 3.00 -5.66 -6.65
CA LEU A 235 4.02 -5.69 -5.61
C LEU A 235 3.34 -5.47 -4.26
N ILE A 236 3.39 -6.44 -3.36
CA ILE A 236 3.00 -6.27 -1.96
C ILE A 236 4.22 -5.79 -1.19
N HIS A 237 4.08 -4.70 -0.43
CA HIS A 237 5.19 -4.11 0.32
C HIS A 237 5.50 -4.91 1.59
N ASP A 238 6.74 -4.79 2.06
CA ASP A 238 7.19 -5.48 3.27
C ASP A 238 6.45 -4.88 4.47
N PRO A 239 5.62 -5.68 5.17
CA PRO A 239 4.86 -5.17 6.30
C PRO A 239 5.73 -4.92 7.55
N ASN A 240 6.98 -5.41 7.57
CA ASN A 240 7.81 -5.41 8.77
C ASN A 240 8.57 -4.09 8.95
N ASN A 241 8.46 -3.51 10.15
CA ASN A 241 9.12 -2.28 10.64
C ASN A 241 9.20 -1.16 9.59
N THR A 242 8.11 -0.95 8.85
CA THR A 242 8.08 -0.04 7.70
C THR A 242 8.26 1.42 8.09
N ILE A 243 7.78 1.81 9.28
CA ILE A 243 8.00 3.15 9.83
C ILE A 243 9.47 3.44 10.10
N ASP A 244 10.22 2.45 10.61
CA ASP A 244 11.64 2.60 10.91
C ASP A 244 12.47 2.86 9.66
N MET A 245 12.04 2.33 8.51
CA MET A 245 12.68 2.60 7.23
C MET A 245 12.63 4.08 6.84
N LEU A 246 11.60 4.80 7.29
CA LEU A 246 11.49 6.25 7.10
C LEU A 246 12.18 7.00 8.24
N LEU A 247 11.87 6.67 9.50
CA LEU A 247 12.22 7.49 10.65
C LEU A 247 13.67 7.35 11.13
N ASN A 248 14.34 6.21 10.91
CA ASN A 248 15.72 6.00 11.36
C ASN A 248 16.76 6.57 10.39
N ARG A 249 16.53 7.81 9.93
CA ARG A 249 17.38 8.52 8.98
C ARG A 249 17.89 9.81 9.59
N LEU A 250 19.14 10.17 9.27
CA LEU A 250 19.70 11.46 9.60
C LEU A 250 19.47 12.44 8.45
N PHE A 251 18.93 13.60 8.76
CA PHE A 251 18.78 14.72 7.83
C PHE A 251 19.78 15.81 8.19
N GLY A 252 20.54 16.23 7.19
CA GLY A 252 21.41 17.40 7.28
C GLY A 252 20.69 18.63 6.75
N TYR A 253 20.65 19.70 7.53
CA TYR A 253 20.21 21.02 7.07
C TYR A 253 21.18 22.10 7.55
N GLU A 254 21.27 23.17 6.78
CA GLU A 254 22.08 24.33 7.14
C GLU A 254 21.29 25.23 8.09
N GLU A 255 21.87 25.54 9.23
CA GLU A 255 21.34 26.51 10.18
C GLU A 255 22.47 27.36 10.73
N ASN A 256 22.40 28.68 10.52
CA ASN A 256 23.44 29.65 10.91
C ASN A 256 24.83 29.25 10.38
N GLU A 257 24.93 28.97 9.08
CA GLU A 257 26.18 28.58 8.38
C GLU A 257 26.83 27.29 8.91
N LYS A 258 26.10 26.50 9.69
CA LYS A 258 26.54 25.18 10.19
C LYS A 258 25.60 24.10 9.72
N ILE A 259 26.15 22.98 9.28
CA ILE A 259 25.37 21.78 9.00
C ILE A 259 24.97 21.17 10.35
N LYS A 260 23.67 21.17 10.64
CA LYS A 260 23.11 20.37 11.71
C LYS A 260 22.60 19.05 11.15
N MET A 261 22.80 17.99 11.93
CA MET A 261 22.28 16.67 11.64
C MET A 261 21.23 16.34 12.69
N GLU A 262 20.03 15.96 12.26
CA GLU A 262 18.93 15.59 13.14
C GLU A 262 18.35 14.25 12.69
N LEU A 263 17.93 13.42 13.65
CA LEU A 263 17.25 12.18 13.34
C LEU A 263 15.80 12.50 12.92
N PHE A 264 15.36 11.95 11.79
CA PHE A 264 14.01 12.21 11.29
C PHE A 264 12.92 11.77 12.27
N ARG A 265 13.19 10.72 13.05
CA ARG A 265 12.35 10.30 14.17
C ARG A 265 12.12 11.41 15.18
N GLU A 266 13.14 12.19 15.52
CA GLU A 266 13.03 13.30 16.48
C GLU A 266 12.17 14.42 15.88
N MET A 267 12.46 14.81 14.64
CA MET A 267 11.65 15.78 13.90
C MET A 267 10.17 15.36 13.83
N HIS A 268 9.92 14.10 13.49
CA HIS A 268 8.58 13.53 13.38
C HIS A 268 7.86 13.51 14.73
N ASN A 269 8.50 13.02 15.79
CA ASN A 269 7.91 12.95 17.12
C ASN A 269 7.59 14.35 17.66
N ASN A 270 8.50 15.32 17.46
CA ASN A 270 8.26 16.71 17.85
C ASN A 270 7.06 17.30 17.10
N ASN A 271 7.00 17.10 15.79
CA ASN A 271 5.87 17.55 14.96
C ASN A 271 4.54 16.91 15.38
N VAL A 272 4.52 15.62 15.70
CA VAL A 272 3.35 14.92 16.23
C VAL A 272 2.87 15.55 17.56
N GLU A 273 3.77 15.77 18.49
CA GLU A 273 3.44 16.35 19.81
C GLU A 273 2.94 17.80 19.70
N GLU A 274 3.52 18.59 18.81
CA GLU A 274 3.05 19.94 18.51
C GLU A 274 1.62 19.94 17.95
N VAL A 275 1.33 19.05 17.00
CA VAL A 275 0.00 18.93 16.41
C VAL A 275 -1.03 18.52 17.47
N ARG A 276 -0.71 17.55 18.33
CA ARG A 276 -1.57 17.13 19.45
C ARG A 276 -1.85 18.26 20.43
N LYS A 277 -0.82 19.03 20.82
CA LYS A 277 -0.98 20.19 21.71
C LYS A 277 -1.89 21.28 21.13
N LYS A 278 -1.86 21.48 19.81
CA LYS A 278 -2.73 22.45 19.12
C LYS A 278 -4.19 21.99 19.04
N GLN A 279 -4.46 20.69 19.07
CA GLN A 279 -5.83 20.13 19.06
C GLN A 279 -6.51 20.16 20.44
N LEU A 280 -5.73 20.26 21.52
CA LEU A 280 -6.24 20.32 22.90
C LEU A 280 -6.51 21.74 23.41
N LYS A 281 -6.19 22.77 22.61
CA LYS A 281 -6.45 24.19 22.90
C LYS A 281 -7.64 24.68 22.10
#